data_AF-A0A939GS69-F1
#
_entry.id   AF-A0A939GS69-F1
#
_cell.length_a   1.000
_cell.length_b   1.000
_cell.length_c   1.000
_cell.angle_alpha   90.00
_cell.angle_beta   90.00
_cell.angle_gamma   90.00
#
_symmetry.space_group_name_H-M   'P 1'
#
loop_
_entity.id
_entity.type
_entity.pdbx_description
1 polymer ?
#
loop_
_entity_poly.entity_id
_entity_poly.type
_entity_poly.pdbx_seq_one_letter_code
_entity_poly.pdbx_strand_id
1 'polypeptide(L)'
;MTKHNLKEHRLEKVNGIIILQSKHLGDVVEVYIDKEKRRFYGKRIDGTFVYHDGDCGNDFAQPVMLYKVYYCFENDSWGVGYRIKDTKEKKWKDGFATAREAWLYREALIYGDIAER
;
A
#
# COMPACT_ATOMS: atom_id res chain seq x y z
N MET A 1 -8.91 20.78 12.40
CA MET A 1 -9.17 19.33 12.44
C MET A 1 -8.41 18.67 11.29
N THR A 2 -7.24 18.12 11.59
CA THR A 2 -6.33 17.49 10.63
C THR A 2 -6.98 16.22 10.11
N LYS A 3 -7.31 16.16 8.82
CA LYS A 3 -7.89 14.96 8.18
C LYS A 3 -6.95 13.78 8.43
N HIS A 4 -7.36 12.87 9.31
CA HIS A 4 -6.75 11.55 9.41
C HIS A 4 -6.71 10.96 8.00
N ASN A 5 -5.56 10.42 7.60
CA ASN A 5 -5.29 9.91 6.26
C ASN A 5 -6.54 9.25 5.64
N LEU A 6 -6.97 9.74 4.48
CA LEU A 6 -8.05 9.10 3.71
C LEU A 6 -7.57 7.70 3.37
N LYS A 7 -8.24 6.76 4.00
CA LYS A 7 -7.91 5.34 4.10
C LYS A 7 -8.71 4.58 3.05
N GLU A 8 -8.72 5.11 1.84
CA GLU A 8 -9.74 4.79 0.85
C GLU A 8 -9.08 4.44 -0.47
N HIS A 9 -9.57 3.37 -1.09
CA HIS A 9 -9.44 3.16 -2.52
C HIS A 9 -10.77 3.55 -3.14
N ARG A 10 -10.75 4.04 -4.38
CA ARG A 10 -11.95 4.28 -5.18
C ARG A 10 -11.94 3.45 -6.44
N LEU A 11 -13.11 3.04 -6.89
CA LEU A 11 -13.27 2.39 -8.18
C LEU A 11 -13.54 3.46 -9.24
N GLU A 12 -12.76 3.45 -10.32
CA GLU A 12 -13.12 4.19 -11.52
C GLU A 12 -14.36 3.56 -12.14
N LYS A 13 -15.44 4.36 -12.24
CA LYS A 13 -16.77 3.87 -12.65
C LYS A 13 -16.82 3.33 -14.07
N VAL A 14 -15.89 3.74 -14.93
CA VAL A 14 -15.93 3.46 -16.37
C VAL A 14 -15.37 2.07 -16.70
N ASN A 15 -14.35 1.61 -15.99
CA ASN A 15 -13.62 0.38 -16.30
C ASN A 15 -13.33 -0.49 -15.06
N GLY A 16 -13.80 -0.09 -13.88
CA GLY A 16 -13.58 -0.82 -12.63
C GLY A 16 -12.14 -0.75 -12.11
N ILE A 17 -11.29 0.14 -12.64
CA ILE A 17 -9.91 0.28 -12.16
C ILE A 17 -9.91 0.74 -10.70
N ILE A 18 -9.16 0.02 -9.88
CA ILE A 18 -8.92 0.38 -8.48
C ILE A 18 -7.88 1.50 -8.46
N ILE A 19 -8.30 2.67 -7.99
CA ILE A 19 -7.45 3.82 -7.72
C ILE A 19 -7.16 3.86 -6.22
N LEU A 20 -5.88 3.79 -5.91
CA LEU A 20 -5.32 3.85 -4.57
C LEU A 20 -5.06 5.30 -4.22
N GLN A 21 -5.59 5.77 -3.09
CA GLN A 21 -5.39 7.14 -2.66
C GLN A 21 -4.22 7.22 -1.68
N SER A 22 -3.25 8.06 -2.02
CA SER A 22 -2.05 8.32 -1.23
C SER A 22 -1.98 9.78 -0.84
N LYS A 23 -1.67 10.05 0.43
CA LYS A 23 -1.31 11.42 0.85
C LYS A 23 -0.04 11.92 0.16
N HIS A 24 0.87 11.00 -0.19
CA HIS A 24 2.21 11.30 -0.70
C HIS A 24 2.28 11.32 -2.23
N LEU A 25 1.54 10.43 -2.90
CA LEU A 25 1.55 10.27 -4.35
C LEU A 25 0.24 10.73 -5.03
N GLY A 26 -0.78 11.09 -4.24
CA GLY A 26 -2.12 11.34 -4.76
C GLY A 26 -2.78 10.04 -5.20
N ASP A 27 -3.59 10.13 -6.25
CA ASP A 27 -4.30 8.99 -6.82
C ASP A 27 -3.38 8.20 -7.76
N VAL A 28 -3.13 6.93 -7.43
CA VAL A 28 -2.27 6.03 -8.20
C VAL A 28 -2.96 4.69 -8.40
N VAL A 29 -2.66 4.00 -9.50
CA VAL A 29 -3.11 2.62 -9.73
C VAL A 29 -2.10 1.62 -9.19
N GLU A 30 -0.81 1.95 -9.19
CA GLU A 30 0.25 1.06 -8.75
C GLU A 30 1.35 1.81 -8.02
N VAL A 31 2.05 1.09 -7.14
CA VAL A 31 3.13 1.60 -6.29
C VAL A 31 4.37 0.76 -6.53
N TYR A 32 5.50 1.44 -6.60
CA TYR A 32 6.82 0.86 -6.81
C TYR A 32 7.83 1.46 -5.82
N ILE A 33 9.01 0.86 -5.79
CA ILE A 33 10.15 1.28 -4.95
C ILE A 33 11.36 1.52 -5.85
N ASP A 34 11.97 2.69 -5.71
CA ASP A 34 13.35 2.93 -6.15
C ASP A 34 14.26 2.39 -5.05
N LYS A 35 14.92 1.25 -5.31
CA LYS A 35 15.72 0.53 -4.30
C LYS A 35 17.01 1.26 -3.94
N GLU A 36 17.61 1.98 -4.89
CA GLU A 36 18.84 2.74 -4.67
C GLU A 36 18.58 3.97 -3.80
N LYS A 37 17.52 4.71 -4.14
CA LYS A 37 17.16 5.92 -3.39
C LYS A 37 16.30 5.64 -2.16
N ARG A 38 15.78 4.41 -2.05
CA ARG A 38 14.81 4.00 -1.03
C ARG A 38 13.61 4.95 -1.00
N ARG A 39 12.94 5.07 -2.15
CA ARG A 39 11.80 6.00 -2.33
C ARG A 39 10.64 5.34 -3.04
N PHE A 40 9.44 5.56 -2.53
CA PHE A 40 8.24 5.14 -3.23
C PHE A 40 7.92 6.07 -4.39
N TYR A 41 7.47 5.47 -5.48
CA TYR A 41 6.85 6.17 -6.59
C TYR A 41 5.63 5.38 -7.03
N GLY A 42 4.79 6.00 -7.84
CA GLY A 42 3.51 5.42 -8.20
C GLY A 42 3.14 5.80 -9.61
N LYS A 43 2.32 4.93 -10.22
CA LYS A 43 1.81 5.11 -11.57
C LYS A 43 0.37 5.55 -11.50
N ARG A 44 0.03 6.65 -12.17
CA ARG A 44 -1.34 7.13 -12.33
C ARG A 44 -2.07 6.34 -13.40
N ILE A 45 -3.37 6.57 -13.49
CA ILE A 45 -4.25 5.90 -14.45
C ILE A 45 -3.91 6.26 -15.91
N ASP A 46 -3.42 7.48 -16.15
CA ASP A 46 -2.94 7.94 -17.46
C ASP A 46 -1.54 7.41 -17.81
N GLY A 47 -0.95 6.59 -16.94
CA GLY A 47 0.38 6.00 -17.10
C GLY A 47 1.53 6.89 -16.64
N THR A 48 1.27 8.12 -16.19
CA THR A 48 2.32 9.01 -15.67
C THR A 48 2.84 8.54 -14.31
N PHE A 49 4.12 8.79 -14.05
CA PHE A 49 4.73 8.48 -12.76
C PHE A 49 4.75 9.70 -11.84
N VAL A 50 4.45 9.47 -10.56
CA VAL A 50 4.62 10.43 -9.47
C VAL A 50 5.63 9.89 -8.50
N TYR A 51 6.59 10.73 -8.14
CA TYR A 51 7.65 10.41 -7.21
C TYR A 51 7.43 11.14 -5.89
N HIS A 52 7.73 10.46 -4.78
CA HIS A 52 7.81 11.10 -3.48
C HIS A 52 9.28 11.28 -3.10
N ASP A 53 9.67 12.49 -2.72
CA ASP A 53 11.06 12.82 -2.37
C ASP A 53 11.45 12.41 -0.95
N GLY A 54 10.48 12.00 -0.12
CA GLY A 54 10.77 11.50 1.23
C GLY A 54 11.39 10.10 1.18
N ASP A 55 12.60 10.00 1.73
CA ASP A 55 13.33 8.75 1.98
C ASP A 55 12.54 7.83 2.92
N CYS A 56 12.45 6.54 2.58
CA CYS A 56 11.81 5.54 3.41
C CYS A 56 12.69 4.98 4.55
N GLY A 57 13.90 5.51 4.73
CA GLY A 57 14.82 5.18 5.82
C GLY A 57 15.46 3.80 5.68
N ASN A 58 16.16 3.37 6.75
CA ASN A 58 16.72 2.02 6.89
C ASN A 58 15.65 1.01 7.36
N ASP A 59 14.64 1.46 8.09
CA ASP A 59 13.61 0.62 8.69
C ASP A 59 12.26 1.30 8.58
N PHE A 60 11.32 0.62 7.91
CA PHE A 60 9.88 0.91 8.01
C PHE A 60 9.45 2.36 7.72
N ALA A 61 9.62 2.89 6.50
CA ALA A 61 8.61 3.85 6.03
C ALA A 61 7.49 3.11 5.33
N GLN A 62 6.31 3.22 5.94
CA GLN A 62 5.05 2.84 5.33
C GLN A 62 4.75 3.88 4.25
N PRO A 63 4.70 3.50 2.97
CA PRO A 63 3.94 4.30 2.02
C PRO A 63 2.52 4.36 2.60
N VAL A 64 2.11 5.53 3.08
CA VAL A 64 0.73 5.79 3.57
C VAL A 64 -0.23 5.85 2.38
N MET A 65 -0.19 4.78 1.59
CA MET A 65 -0.90 4.56 0.34
C MET A 65 -1.83 3.37 0.48
N LEU A 66 -1.40 2.36 1.23
CA LEU A 66 -1.97 1.02 1.18
C LEU A 66 -1.95 0.34 2.54
N TYR A 67 -2.30 1.04 3.61
CA TYR A 67 -2.56 0.43 4.92
C TYR A 67 -1.51 -0.60 5.38
N LYS A 68 -0.38 -0.12 5.91
CA LYS A 68 0.70 -0.99 6.37
C LYS A 68 1.25 -1.94 5.29
N VAL A 69 1.00 -1.70 3.99
CA VAL A 69 1.87 -2.24 2.95
C VAL A 69 3.25 -1.60 3.12
N TYR A 70 4.28 -2.40 2.94
CA TYR A 70 5.68 -2.01 3.08
C TYR A 70 6.54 -2.76 2.07
N TYR A 71 7.77 -2.27 1.88
CA TYR A 71 8.81 -3.01 1.16
C TYR A 71 9.82 -3.56 2.16
N CYS A 72 10.14 -4.84 2.04
CA CYS A 72 11.16 -5.50 2.83
C CYS A 72 12.43 -5.63 1.99
N PHE A 73 13.47 -4.89 2.36
CA PHE A 73 14.74 -4.91 1.64
C PHE A 73 15.54 -6.21 1.88
N GLU A 74 15.37 -6.84 3.04
CA GLU A 74 16.10 -8.06 3.39
C GLU A 74 15.75 -9.25 2.49
N ASN A 75 14.47 -9.39 2.12
CA ASN A 75 13.99 -10.48 1.28
C ASN A 75 13.48 -10.01 -0.09
N ASP A 76 13.80 -8.77 -0.46
CA ASP A 76 13.47 -8.14 -1.74
C ASP A 76 11.99 -8.30 -2.15
N SER A 77 11.07 -8.07 -1.21
CA SER A 77 9.64 -8.32 -1.44
C SER A 77 8.73 -7.26 -0.84
N TRP A 78 7.51 -7.20 -1.36
CA TRP A 78 6.44 -6.43 -0.74
C TRP A 78 5.79 -7.22 0.40
N GLY A 79 5.27 -6.49 1.38
CA GLY A 79 4.54 -7.05 2.50
C GLY A 79 3.36 -6.19 2.92
N VAL A 80 2.49 -6.75 3.77
CA VAL A 80 1.33 -6.07 4.35
C VAL A 80 1.14 -6.44 5.82
N GLY A 81 0.81 -5.46 6.63
CA GLY A 81 0.36 -5.64 8.01
C GLY A 81 -1.16 -5.65 8.12
N TYR A 82 -1.72 -6.57 8.89
CA TYR A 82 -3.16 -6.63 9.18
C TYR A 82 -3.41 -6.99 10.65
N ARG A 83 -4.64 -6.79 11.11
CA ARG A 83 -5.09 -7.20 12.45
C ARG A 83 -6.12 -8.31 12.28
N ILE A 84 -6.01 -9.38 13.07
CA ILE A 84 -7.00 -10.46 13.06
C ILE A 84 -8.29 -9.94 13.70
N LYS A 85 -9.42 -10.24 13.06
CA LYS A 85 -10.75 -9.82 13.52
C LYS A 85 -11.01 -10.24 14.96
N ASP A 86 -11.64 -9.35 15.73
CA ASP A 86 -12.03 -9.56 17.13
C ASP A 86 -10.85 -9.82 18.10
N THR A 87 -9.63 -9.52 17.65
CA THR A 87 -8.42 -9.62 18.48
C THR A 87 -7.59 -8.35 18.41
N LYS A 88 -6.64 -8.21 19.34
CA LYS A 88 -5.61 -7.16 19.27
C LYS A 88 -4.38 -7.61 18.48
N GLU A 89 -4.37 -8.84 17.95
CA GLU A 89 -3.20 -9.44 17.32
C GLU A 89 -2.89 -8.78 15.97
N LYS A 90 -1.63 -8.38 15.80
CA LYS A 90 -1.11 -7.83 14.54
C LYS A 90 -0.29 -8.90 13.84
N LYS A 91 -0.61 -9.17 12.59
CA LYS A 91 0.18 -10.03 11.70
C LYS A 91 0.84 -9.19 10.63
N TRP A 92 2.00 -9.67 10.18
CA TRP A 92 2.74 -9.15 9.05
C TRP A 92 2.98 -10.31 8.09
N LYS A 93 2.81 -10.06 6.80
CA LYS A 93 3.06 -11.05 5.76
C LYS A 93 3.82 -10.39 4.62
N ASP A 94 4.94 -10.96 4.24
CA ASP A 94 5.78 -10.58 3.11
C ASP A 94 5.90 -11.72 2.09
N GLY A 95 6.70 -11.47 1.03
CA GLY A 95 6.91 -12.37 -0.09
C GLY A 95 6.06 -12.06 -1.32
N PHE A 96 5.42 -10.89 -1.38
CA PHE A 96 4.63 -10.47 -2.54
C PHE A 96 5.52 -9.82 -3.61
N ALA A 97 5.22 -10.07 -4.89
CA ALA A 97 5.99 -9.49 -5.99
C ALA A 97 5.66 -8.00 -6.18
N THR A 98 4.43 -7.60 -5.88
CA THR A 98 3.98 -6.21 -6.02
C THR A 98 3.27 -5.68 -4.78
N ALA A 99 3.29 -4.36 -4.60
CA ALA A 99 2.52 -3.66 -3.57
C ALA A 99 1.01 -3.95 -3.70
N ARG A 100 0.54 -4.11 -4.95
CA ARG A 100 -0.85 -4.41 -5.28
C ARG A 100 -1.25 -5.82 -4.83
N GLU A 101 -0.42 -6.82 -5.04
CA GLU A 101 -0.67 -8.19 -4.55
C GLU A 101 -0.77 -8.22 -3.02
N ALA A 102 0.17 -7.56 -2.33
CA ALA A 102 0.14 -7.45 -0.88
C ALA A 102 -1.17 -6.79 -0.38
N TRP A 103 -1.60 -5.72 -1.06
CA TRP A 103 -2.86 -5.05 -0.75
C TRP A 103 -4.09 -5.94 -1.03
N LEU A 104 -4.16 -6.60 -2.19
CA LEU A 104 -5.25 -7.51 -2.55
C LEU A 104 -5.37 -8.68 -1.56
N TYR A 105 -4.24 -9.23 -1.11
CA TYR A 105 -4.22 -10.26 -0.08
C TYR A 105 -4.92 -9.79 1.20
N ARG A 106 -4.62 -8.57 1.66
CA ARG A 106 -5.29 -7.99 2.83
C ARG A 106 -6.78 -7.79 2.59
N GLU A 107 -7.19 -7.24 1.46
CA GLU A 107 -8.62 -7.04 1.18
C GLU A 107 -9.37 -8.38 1.09
N ALA A 108 -8.74 -9.44 0.57
CA ALA A 108 -9.30 -10.79 0.59
C ALA A 108 -9.51 -11.32 2.02
N LEU A 109 -8.56 -11.07 2.94
CA LEU A 109 -8.72 -11.43 4.35
C LEU A 109 -9.86 -10.66 5.03
N ILE A 110 -10.03 -9.37 4.71
CA ILE A 110 -11.14 -8.56 5.23
C ILE A 110 -12.47 -9.06 4.69
N TYR A 111 -12.53 -9.34 3.39
CA TYR A 111 -13.74 -9.88 2.75
C TYR A 111 -14.10 -11.27 3.29
N GLY A 112 -13.11 -12.09 3.61
CA GLY A 112 -13.27 -13.41 4.23
C GLY A 112 -13.50 -13.39 5.74
N ASP A 113 -13.71 -12.22 6.36
CA ASP A 113 -13.96 -12.04 7.80
C ASP A 113 -12.81 -12.47 8.72
N ILE A 114 -11.59 -12.55 8.20
CA ILE A 114 -10.38 -12.96 8.94
C ILE A 114 -9.67 -11.73 9.55
N ALA A 115 -9.73 -10.58 8.88
CA ALA A 115 -9.00 -9.37 9.27
C ALA A 115 -9.89 -8.12 9.36
N GLU A 116 -9.45 -7.14 10.16
CA GLU A 116 -10.12 -5.83 10.29
C GLU A 116 -9.56 -4.78 9.31
N ARG A 117 -10.43 -3.83 8.93
CA ARG A 117 -10.11 -2.70 8.04
C ARG A 117 -9.31 -1.57 8.73
#